data_AF-Q38V65-F1
#
_entry.id   AF-Q38V65-F1
#
_cell.length_a   1.000
_cell.length_b   1.000
_cell.length_c   1.000
_cell.angle_alpha   90.00
_cell.angle_beta   90.00
_cell.angle_gamma   90.00
#
_symmetry.space_group_name_H-M   'P 1'
#
loop_
_entity.id
_entity.type
_entity.pdbx_description
1 polymer ?
#
loop_
_entity_poly.entity_id
_entity_poly.type
_entity_poly.pdbx_seq_one_letter_code
_entity_poly.pdbx_strand_id
1 'polypeptide(L)'
;MEANHEQLSVNLDVKLVQEIKTYCEVYGLDENDLIQDAIHEFMATRQAKVDNVINGYVEMANLNSQIAAEFNACESEAYARIRTVDLS
;
A
#
# COMPACT_ATOMS: atom_id res chain seq x y z
N MET A 1 -3.51 32.24 12.17
CA MET A 1 -3.91 30.85 12.46
C MET A 1 -2.71 30.19 13.09
N GLU A 2 -2.76 29.88 14.39
CA GLU A 2 -1.71 29.08 15.02
C GLU A 2 -1.77 27.69 14.38
N ALA A 3 -0.64 27.20 13.89
CA ALA A 3 -0.54 25.81 13.46
C ALA A 3 -0.68 24.95 14.72
N ASN A 4 -1.71 24.09 14.78
CA ASN A 4 -1.82 23.09 15.83
C ASN A 4 -0.74 22.04 15.57
N HIS A 5 0.34 22.08 16.35
CA HIS A 5 1.34 21.01 16.37
C HIS A 5 0.93 19.98 17.42
N GLU A 6 0.77 18.72 17.00
CA GLU A 6 0.60 17.58 17.89
C GLU A 6 1.93 16.84 18.06
N GLN A 7 2.26 16.46 19.29
CA GLN A 7 3.49 15.72 19.58
C GLN A 7 3.21 14.21 19.58
N LEU A 8 3.89 13.48 18.70
CA LEU A 8 3.88 12.03 18.66
C LEU A 8 5.18 11.48 19.25
N SER A 9 5.09 10.53 20.19
CA SER A 9 6.25 9.81 20.72
C SER A 9 6.36 8.44 20.07
N VAL A 10 7.54 8.11 19.55
CA VAL A 10 7.85 6.81 18.94
C VAL A 10 9.09 6.21 19.58
N ASN A 11 9.13 4.88 19.67
CA ASN A 11 10.33 4.15 20.09
C ASN A 11 11.16 3.82 18.85
N LEU A 12 12.38 4.34 18.80
CA LEU A 12 13.35 4.07 17.75
C LEU A 12 14.53 3.30 18.33
N ASP A 13 15.15 2.47 17.50
CA ASP A 13 16.40 1.81 17.86
C ASP A 13 17.47 2.86 18.16
N VAL A 14 18.25 2.63 19.23
CA VAL A 14 19.32 3.55 19.66
C VAL A 14 20.30 3.86 18.52
N LYS A 15 20.61 2.86 17.69
CA LYS A 15 21.47 3.01 16.52
C LYS A 15 20.88 4.00 15.50
N LEU A 16 19.59 3.88 15.22
CA LEU A 16 18.88 4.75 14.27
C LEU A 16 18.83 6.18 14.79
N VAL A 17 18.57 6.39 16.07
CA VAL A 17 18.60 7.73 16.69
C VAL A 17 19.98 8.36 16.52
N GLN A 18 21.06 7.60 16.72
CA GLN A 18 22.41 8.12 16.55
C GLN A 18 22.72 8.46 15.09
N GLU A 19 22.26 7.63 14.15
CA GLU A 19 22.42 7.89 12.71
C GLU A 19 21.68 9.16 12.27
N ILE A 20 20.44 9.36 12.74
CA ILE A 20 19.65 10.57 12.49
C ILE A 20 20.38 11.81 13.02
N LYS A 21 20.87 11.76 14.26
CA LYS A 21 21.61 12.86 14.89
C LYS A 21 22.84 13.24 14.10
N THR A 22 23.69 12.27 13.81
CA THR A 22 24.93 12.50 13.05
C THR A 22 24.63 13.02 11.65
N TYR A 23 23.59 12.51 10.98
CA TYR A 23 23.17 13.03 9.69
C TYR A 23 22.74 14.50 9.77
N CYS A 24 21.88 14.84 10.73
CA CYS A 24 21.42 16.22 10.93
C CYS A 24 22.57 17.18 11.27
N GLU A 25 23.51 16.76 12.12
CA GLU A 25 24.71 17.53 12.46
C GLU A 25 25.61 17.79 11.23
N VAL A 26 25.84 16.78 10.40
CA VAL A 26 26.72 16.89 9.22
C VAL A 26 26.12 17.82 8.17
N TYR A 27 24.80 17.79 7.99
CA TYR A 27 24.12 18.54 6.92
C TYR A 27 23.40 19.82 7.42
N GLY A 28 23.44 20.10 8.71
CA GLY A 28 22.80 21.29 9.31
C GLY A 28 21.28 21.29 9.21
N LEU A 29 20.65 20.12 9.39
CA LEU A 29 19.21 19.92 9.31
C LEU A 29 18.56 19.89 10.71
N ASP A 30 17.27 20.24 10.78
CA ASP A 30 16.47 19.98 11.97
C ASP A 30 15.99 18.52 12.00
N GLU A 31 16.08 17.88 13.16
CA GLU A 31 15.67 16.48 13.32
C GLU A 31 14.18 16.27 13.06
N ASN A 32 13.32 17.22 13.47
CA ASN A 32 11.89 17.08 13.26
C ASN A 32 11.53 17.28 11.80
N ASP A 33 12.15 18.25 11.11
CA ASP A 33 11.93 18.45 9.68
C ASP A 33 12.33 17.20 8.89
N LEU A 34 13.50 16.62 9.18
CA LEU A 34 13.96 15.38 8.56
C LEU A 34 12.97 14.22 8.80
N ILE A 35 12.52 14.05 10.04
CA ILE A 35 11.59 12.96 10.40
C ILE A 35 10.23 13.17 9.74
N GLN A 36 9.72 14.41 9.71
CA GLN A 36 8.44 14.73 9.06
C GLN A 36 8.52 14.45 7.56
N ASP A 37 9.56 14.92 6.89
CA ASP A 37 9.78 14.71 5.46
C ASP A 37 9.90 13.21 5.13
N ALA A 38 10.68 12.47 5.92
CA ALA A 38 10.84 11.02 5.74
C ALA A 38 9.51 10.26 5.91
N ILE A 39 8.69 10.62 6.89
CA ILE A 39 7.38 10.01 7.10
C ILE A 39 6.42 10.35 5.95
N HIS A 40 6.40 11.62 5.51
CA HIS A 40 5.57 12.04 4.39
C HIS A 40 5.95 11.33 3.09
N GLU A 41 7.24 11.23 2.78
CA GLU A 41 7.74 10.50 1.60
C GLU A 41 7.39 9.02 1.67
N PHE A 42 7.55 8.39 2.84
CA PHE A 42 7.19 6.99 3.04
C PHE A 42 5.70 6.75 2.81
N MET A 43 4.83 7.60 3.36
CA MET A 43 3.38 7.51 3.18
C MET A 43 2.98 7.73 1.71
N ALA A 44 3.51 8.76 1.06
CA ALA A 44 3.22 9.07 -0.34
C ALA A 44 3.63 7.92 -1.27
N THR A 45 4.83 7.36 -1.07
CA THR A 45 5.32 6.22 -1.84
C THR A 45 4.43 4.98 -1.68
N ARG A 46 3.95 4.74 -0.45
CA ARG A 46 3.06 3.61 -0.19
C ARG A 46 1.67 3.82 -0.79
N GLN A 47 1.14 5.04 -0.73
CA GLN A 47 -0.13 5.40 -1.34
C GLN A 47 -0.07 5.19 -2.86
N ALA A 48 0.97 5.68 -3.53
CA ALA A 48 1.15 5.51 -4.97
C ALA A 48 1.15 4.02 -5.40
N LYS A 49 1.75 3.12 -4.60
CA LYS A 49 1.71 1.68 -4.88
C LYS A 49 0.29 1.11 -4.83
N VAL A 50 -0.51 1.54 -3.85
CA VAL A 50 -1.91 1.10 -3.73
C VAL A 50 -2.75 1.68 -4.86
N ASP A 51 -2.56 2.96 -5.17
CA ASP A 51 -3.27 3.65 -6.25
C ASP A 51 -3.00 3.00 -7.60
N ASN A 52 -1.76 2.57 -7.86
CA ASN A 52 -1.41 1.87 -9.10
C ASN A 52 -2.14 0.52 -9.23
N VAL A 53 -2.36 -0.21 -8.14
CA VAL A 53 -3.16 -1.45 -8.17
C VAL A 53 -4.61 -1.13 -8.50
N ILE A 54 -5.20 -0.14 -7.82
CA ILE A 54 -6.58 0.30 -8.06
C ILE A 54 -6.75 0.72 -9.52
N ASN A 55 -5.86 1.58 -10.01
CA ASN A 55 -5.90 2.08 -11.38
C ASN A 55 -5.75 0.94 -12.41
N GLY A 56 -4.84 -0.01 -12.18
CA GLY A 56 -4.70 -1.18 -13.05
C GLY A 56 -5.99 -2.02 -13.12
N TYR A 57 -6.69 -2.20 -12.01
CA TYR A 57 -7.99 -2.89 -12.00
C TYR A 57 -9.07 -2.11 -12.76
N VAL A 58 -9.09 -0.78 -12.62
CA VAL A 58 -10.03 0.08 -13.34
C VAL A 58 -9.77 0.03 -14.85
N GLU A 59 -8.51 0.18 -15.28
CA GLU A 59 -8.11 0.13 -16.68
C GLU A 59 -8.44 -1.23 -17.32
N MET A 60 -8.20 -2.32 -16.59
CA MET A 60 -8.46 -3.67 -17.07
C MET A 60 -9.90 -4.14 -16.85
N ALA A 61 -10.77 -3.35 -16.22
CA ALA A 61 -12.11 -3.78 -15.80
C ALA A 61 -12.93 -4.35 -16.96
N ASN A 62 -12.90 -3.69 -18.12
CA ASN A 62 -13.65 -4.15 -19.30
C ASN A 62 -13.10 -5.48 -19.86
N LEU A 63 -11.77 -5.62 -19.97
CA LEU A 63 -11.14 -6.86 -20.43
C LEU A 63 -11.41 -8.01 -19.46
N ASN A 64 -11.22 -7.77 -18.16
CA ASN A 64 -11.49 -8.74 -17.11
C ASN A 64 -12.95 -9.20 -17.12
N SER A 65 -13.89 -8.28 -17.38
CA SER A 65 -15.31 -8.61 -17.50
C SER A 65 -15.62 -9.46 -18.72
N GLN A 66 -14.98 -9.19 -19.86
CA GLN A 66 -15.14 -10.00 -21.08
C GLN A 66 -14.61 -11.42 -20.90
N ILE A 67 -13.41 -11.57 -20.33
CA ILE A 67 -12.82 -12.88 -20.02
C ILE A 67 -13.74 -13.64 -19.05
N ALA A 68 -14.19 -13.01 -17.97
CA ALA A 68 -15.10 -13.64 -17.02
C ALA A 68 -16.40 -14.12 -17.70
N ALA A 69 -16.97 -13.31 -18.61
CA ALA A 69 -18.17 -13.69 -19.36
C ALA A 69 -17.93 -14.87 -20.30
N GLU A 70 -16.77 -14.93 -20.98
CA GLU A 70 -16.42 -16.00 -21.92
C GLU A 70 -16.27 -17.36 -21.22
N PHE A 71 -15.71 -17.39 -20.00
CA PHE A 71 -15.45 -18.64 -19.27
C PHE A 71 -16.55 -19.05 -18.29
N ASN A 72 -17.55 -18.19 -18.04
CA ASN A 72 -18.62 -18.44 -17.07
C ASN A 72 -19.40 -19.76 -17.32
N ALA A 73 -19.65 -20.09 -18.59
CA ALA A 73 -20.36 -21.34 -18.95
C ALA A 73 -19.53 -22.59 -18.58
N CYS A 74 -18.23 -22.57 -18.89
CA CYS A 74 -17.31 -23.65 -18.56
C CYS A 74 -17.18 -23.85 -17.03
N GLU A 75 -17.09 -22.76 -16.28
CA GLU A 75 -17.06 -22.82 -14.81
C GLU A 75 -18.37 -23.39 -14.25
N SER A 76 -19.52 -22.98 -14.77
CA SER A 76 -20.84 -23.47 -14.36
C SER A 76 -20.99 -24.99 -14.60
N GLU A 77 -20.52 -25.49 -15.75
CA GLU A 77 -20.52 -26.92 -16.06
C GLU A 77 -19.59 -27.71 -15.15
N ALA A 78 -18.39 -27.19 -14.88
CA ALA A 78 -17.45 -27.81 -13.96
C ALA A 78 -18.02 -27.91 -12.54
N TYR A 79 -18.62 -26.83 -12.03
CA TYR A 79 -19.29 -26.80 -10.73
C TYR A 79 -20.44 -27.81 -10.65
N ALA A 80 -21.25 -27.92 -11.70
CA ALA A 80 -22.34 -28.89 -11.75
C ALA A 80 -21.83 -30.33 -11.64
N ARG A 81 -20.74 -30.66 -12.34
CA ARG A 81 -20.12 -32.00 -12.30
C ARG A 81 -19.54 -32.33 -10.92
N ILE A 82 -18.87 -31.38 -10.27
CA ILE A 82 -18.35 -31.56 -8.91
C ILE A 82 -19.49 -31.87 -7.93
N ARG A 83 -20.58 -31.09 -7.97
CA ARG A 83 -21.75 -31.33 -7.11
C ARG A 83 -22.43 -32.68 -7.34
N THR A 84 -22.45 -33.18 -8.57
CA THR A 84 -23.03 -34.49 -8.86
C THR A 84 -22.17 -35.65 -8.37
N VAL A 85 -20.86 -35.47 -8.24
CA VAL A 85 -19.94 -36.50 -7.72
C VAL A 85 -20.00 -36.60 -6.18
N ASP A 86 -20.26 -35.51 -5.48
CA ASP A 86 -20.42 -35.52 -4.00
C ASP A 86 -21.78 -36.09 -3.52
N LEU A 87 -22.75 -36.25 -4.41
CA LEU A 87 -24.10 -36.78 -4.11
C LEU A 87 -24.32 -38.23 -4.57
N SER A 88 -23.30 -38.85 -5.16
CA SER A 88 -23.28 -40.26 -5.60
C SER A 88 -22.40 -41.10 -4.70
#